data_AF-A0A355BMP5-F1
#
_entry.id   AF-A0A355BMP5-F1
#
_cell.length_a   1.000
_cell.length_b   1.000
_cell.length_c   1.000
_cell.angle_alpha   90.00
_cell.angle_beta   90.00
_cell.angle_gamma   90.00
#
_symmetry.space_group_name_H-M   'P 1'
#
loop_
_entity.id
_entity.type
_entity.pdbx_description
1 polymer ?
#
loop_
_entity_poly.entity_id
_entity_poly.type
_entity_poly.pdbx_seq_one_letter_code
_entity_poly.pdbx_strand_id
1 'polypeptide(L)'
;LIETLWLQHGFTVLLVTHDVSEAIALADRVILIEEGHIGLDLSIDLPRPRRKGSARLAELEAEVLERVLSPPAAAASPRRAVN
;
A
#
# COMPACT_ATOMS: atom_id res chain seq x y z
N LEU A 1 9.38 13.17 -8.05
CA LEU A 1 10.32 12.75 -9.12
C LEU A 1 9.81 11.51 -9.84
N ILE A 2 9.62 10.37 -9.16
CA ILE A 2 9.12 9.14 -9.80
C ILE A 2 7.73 9.32 -10.43
N GLU A 3 6.78 9.95 -9.72
CA GLU A 3 5.43 10.22 -10.26
C GLU A 3 5.49 10.98 -11.59
N THR A 4 6.34 12.00 -11.70
CA THR A 4 6.49 12.82 -12.91
C THR A 4 7.00 11.99 -14.08
N LEU A 5 8.04 11.19 -13.88
CA LEU A 5 8.62 10.34 -14.93
C LEU A 5 7.62 9.27 -15.39
N TRP A 6 6.93 8.67 -14.43
CA TRP A 6 5.90 7.69 -14.71
C TRP A 6 4.75 8.28 -15.53
N LEU A 7 4.20 9.43 -15.13
CA LEU A 7 3.15 10.12 -15.88
C LEU A 7 3.60 10.54 -17.29
N GLN A 8 4.89 10.85 -17.47
CA GLN A 8 5.44 11.23 -18.77
C GLN A 8 5.66 10.04 -19.71
N HIS A 9 6.06 8.88 -19.19
CA HIS A 9 6.52 7.75 -19.99
C HIS A 9 5.58 6.53 -19.97
N GLY A 10 4.59 6.48 -19.06
CA GLY A 10 3.56 5.44 -19.03
C GLY A 10 4.05 4.04 -18.68
N PHE A 11 5.23 3.87 -18.07
CA PHE A 11 5.74 2.57 -17.64
C PHE A 11 5.05 2.06 -16.37
N THR A 12 5.18 0.77 -16.04
CA THR A 12 4.70 0.24 -14.76
C THR A 12 5.74 0.47 -13.66
N VAL A 13 5.31 0.90 -12.47
CA VAL A 13 6.17 1.13 -11.31
C VAL A 13 5.76 0.20 -10.17
N LEU A 14 6.75 -0.48 -9.57
CA LEU A 14 6.61 -1.13 -8.27
C LEU A 14 7.51 -0.37 -7.28
N LEU A 15 6.90 0.21 -6.25
CA LEU A 15 7.60 0.87 -5.15
C LEU A 15 7.46 0.03 -3.89
N VAL A 16 8.58 -0.18 -3.20
CA VAL A 16 8.60 -0.76 -1.85
C VAL A 16 9.07 0.33 -0.91
N THR A 17 8.21 0.70 0.03
CA THR A 17 8.50 1.72 1.03
C THR A 17 7.93 1.30 2.39
N HIS A 18 8.53 1.82 3.45
CA HIS A 18 8.01 1.69 4.81
C HIS A 18 7.14 2.90 5.19
N ASP A 19 7.09 3.93 4.35
CA ASP A 19 6.30 5.14 4.56
C ASP A 19 4.91 4.97 3.94
N VAL A 20 3.89 4.87 4.80
CA VAL A 20 2.49 4.73 4.39
C VAL A 20 2.00 5.97 3.65
N SER A 21 2.38 7.16 4.10
CA SER A 21 1.98 8.41 3.47
C SER A 21 2.54 8.50 2.04
N GLU A 22 3.78 8.04 1.82
CA GLU A 22 4.38 7.95 0.48
C GLU A 22 3.63 6.95 -0.42
N ALA A 23 3.34 5.75 0.10
CA ALA A 23 2.62 4.71 -0.64
C ALA A 23 1.22 5.21 -1.08
N ILE A 24 0.48 5.80 -0.15
CA ILE A 24 -0.85 6.35 -0.40
C ILE A 24 -0.82 7.56 -1.34
N ALA A 25 0.22 8.39 -1.29
CA ALA A 25 0.34 9.55 -2.16
C ALA A 25 0.66 9.17 -3.62
N LEU A 26 1.44 8.12 -3.84
CA LEU A 26 2.00 7.80 -5.16
C LEU A 26 1.27 6.67 -5.90
N ALA A 27 0.84 5.63 -5.18
CA ALA A 27 0.42 4.37 -5.80
C ALA A 27 -1.06 4.38 -6.23
N ASP A 28 -1.40 3.66 -7.30
CA ASP A 28 -2.80 3.35 -7.62
C ASP A 28 -3.36 2.20 -6.78
N ARG A 29 -2.47 1.40 -6.18
CA ARG A 29 -2.79 0.26 -5.34
C ARG A 29 -1.70 0.05 -4.30
N VAL A 30 -2.09 -0.22 -3.06
CA VAL A 30 -1.18 -0.51 -1.95
C VAL A 30 -1.39 -1.95 -1.50
N ILE A 31 -0.28 -2.69 -1.45
CA ILE A 31 -0.23 -4.06 -0.95
C ILE A 31 0.61 -4.07 0.32
N LEU A 32 0.00 -4.51 1.43
CA LEU A 32 0.73 -4.78 2.65
C LEU A 32 1.14 -6.25 2.68
N ILE A 33 2.42 -6.51 2.92
CA ILE A 33 2.96 -7.86 3.07
C ILE A 33 3.34 -8.06 4.54
N GLU A 34 2.85 -9.13 5.15
CA GLU A 34 3.10 -9.49 6.54
C GLU A 34 3.34 -10.99 6.64
N GLU A 35 4.41 -11.39 7.32
CA GLU A 35 4.75 -12.81 7.54
C GLU A 35 4.72 -13.64 6.23
N GLY A 36 5.14 -13.04 5.12
CA GLY A 36 5.15 -13.68 3.80
C GLY A 36 3.79 -13.78 3.09
N HIS A 37 2.74 -13.16 3.63
CA HIS A 37 1.39 -13.16 3.08
C HIS A 37 0.90 -11.75 2.76
N ILE A 38 -0.08 -11.62 1.86
CA ILE A 38 -0.75 -10.34 1.60
C ILE A 38 -1.72 -10.07 2.75
N GLY A 39 -1.40 -9.06 3.55
CA GLY A 39 -2.19 -8.63 4.70
C GLY A 39 -3.27 -7.60 4.36
N LEU A 40 -3.05 -6.80 3.30
CA LEU A 40 -3.99 -5.80 2.78
C LEU A 40 -3.79 -5.65 1.28
N ASP A 41 -4.89 -5.43 0.57
CA ASP A 41 -4.93 -5.10 -0.84
C ASP A 41 -5.91 -3.94 -1.06
N LEU A 42 -5.38 -2.74 -1.26
CA LEU A 42 -6.15 -1.50 -1.27
C LEU A 42 -6.00 -0.78 -2.62
N SER A 43 -7.11 -0.50 -3.30
CA SER A 43 -7.15 0.39 -4.48
C SER A 43 -7.24 1.85 -4.03
N ILE A 44 -6.49 2.74 -4.69
CA ILE A 44 -6.53 4.18 -4.42
C ILE A 44 -7.13 4.91 -5.63
N ASP A 45 -8.46 4.94 -5.65
CA ASP A 45 -9.24 5.55 -6.73
C ASP A 45 -9.36 7.07 -6.55
N LEU A 46 -8.21 7.74 -6.40
CA LEU A 46 -8.12 9.19 -6.26
C LEU A 46 -7.42 9.81 -7.46
N PRO A 47 -8.03 10.83 -8.10
CA PRO A 47 -7.44 11.49 -9.25
C PRO A 47 -6.15 12.23 -8.84
N ARG A 48 -5.20 12.29 -9.78
CA ARG A 48 -3.97 13.08 -9.63
C ARG A 48 -4.16 14.51 -10.14
N PRO A 49 -3.47 15.51 -9.56
CA PRO A 49 -2.50 15.41 -8.47
C PRO A 49 -3.17 15.24 -7.10
N ARG A 50 -2.70 14.28 -6.30
CA ARG A 50 -3.21 14.06 -4.94
C ARG A 50 -2.67 15.16 -4.02
N ARG A 51 -3.57 15.93 -3.41
CA ARG A 51 -3.19 16.99 -2.47
C ARG A 51 -2.98 16.40 -1.08
N LYS A 52 -1.79 16.60 -0.52
CA LYS A 52 -1.53 16.32 0.90
C LYS A 52 -2.56 17.07 1.75
N GLY A 53 -3.23 16.37 2.66
CA GLY A 53 -4.28 16.93 3.51
C GLY A 53 -5.71 16.86 2.97
N SER A 54 -5.97 16.20 1.82
CA SER A 54 -7.34 15.88 1.45
C SER A 54 -7.93 14.86 2.44
N ALA A 55 -9.17 15.08 2.90
CA ALA A 55 -9.81 14.21 3.89
C ALA A 55 -9.81 12.74 3.43
N ARG A 56 -10.12 12.50 2.15
CA ARG A 56 -10.18 11.15 1.60
C ARG A 56 -8.82 10.44 1.57
N LEU A 57 -7.75 11.16 1.31
CA LEU A 57 -6.39 10.60 1.35
C LEU A 57 -5.99 10.26 2.79
N ALA A 58 -6.35 11.12 3.75
CA ALA A 58 -6.11 10.90 5.17
C ALA A 58 -6.90 9.70 5.72
N GLU A 59 -8.13 9.48 5.24
CA GLU A 59 -8.92 8.27 5.57
C GLU A 59 -8.21 6.99 5.12
N LEU A 60 -7.71 6.96 3.88
CA LEU A 60 -6.97 5.80 3.35
C LEU A 60 -5.64 5.57 4.09
N GLU A 61 -4.95 6.65 4.44
CA GLU A 61 -3.72 6.59 5.24
C GLU A 61 -4.00 6.02 6.64
N ALA A 62 -5.07 6.47 7.29
CA ALA A 62 -5.50 5.95 8.58
C ALA A 62 -5.85 4.45 8.50
N GLU A 63 -6.56 4.01 7.46
CA GLU A 63 -6.90 2.59 7.24
C GLU A 63 -5.64 1.71 7.15
N VAL A 64 -4.65 2.12 6.36
CA VAL A 64 -3.39 1.37 6.22
C VAL A 64 -2.57 1.40 7.51
N LEU A 65 -2.49 2.55 8.20
CA LEU A 65 -1.78 2.65 9.48
C LEU A 65 -2.42 1.78 10.56
N GLU A 66 -3.74 1.78 10.66
CA GLU A 66 -4.46 0.94 11.62
C GLU A 66 -4.18 -0.55 11.35
N ARG A 67 -4.15 -0.94 10.08
CA ARG A 67 -3.82 -2.29 9.65
C ARG A 67 -2.36 -2.69 9.97
N VAL A 68 -1.41 -1.77 9.84
CA VAL A 68 0.01 -1.99 10.20
C VAL A 68 0.19 -2.11 11.71
N LEU A 69 -0.53 -1.32 12.49
CA LEU A 69 -0.45 -1.31 13.96
C LEU A 69 -1.19 -2.48 14.61
N SER A 70 -2.23 -3.00 13.94
CA SER A 70 -3.02 -4.15 14.37
C SER A 70 -2.87 -5.31 13.38
N PRO A 71 -1.69 -5.98 13.35
CA PRO A 71 -1.52 -7.15 12.51
C PRO A 71 -2.57 -8.20 12.92
N PRO A 72 -3.26 -8.86 11.97
CA PRO A 72 -4.23 -9.89 12.26
C PRO A 72 -3.54 -10.93 13.12
N ALA A 73 -4.21 -11.35 14.19
CA ALA A 73 -3.79 -12.50 14.99
C ALA A 73 -3.48 -13.62 14.00
N ALA A 74 -2.20 -13.98 13.94
CA ALA A 74 -1.59 -14.76 12.88
C ALA A 74 -2.58 -15.79 12.32
N ALA A 75 -2.86 -15.71 11.01
CA ALA A 75 -3.54 -16.79 10.32
C ALA A 75 -2.65 -18.04 10.49
N ALA A 76 -2.95 -18.80 11.53
CA ALA A 76 -2.32 -20.07 11.80
C ALA A 76 -2.59 -20.94 10.58
N SER A 77 -1.55 -21.28 9.84
CA SER A 77 -1.58 -22.46 9.01
C SER A 77 -0.23 -23.15 8.99
N PRO A 78 -0.25 -24.48 9.11
CA PRO A 78 0.92 -25.27 9.45
C PRO A 78 1.87 -25.29 8.27
N ARG A 79 3.17 -25.25 8.57
CA ARG A 79 4.20 -25.72 7.65
C ARG A 79 3.78 -27.11 7.14
N ARG A 80 3.36 -27.18 5.87
CA ARG A 80 3.09 -28.44 5.19
C ARG A 80 4.43 -29.13 5.01
N ALA A 81 4.63 -30.22 5.75
CA ALA A 81 5.74 -31.14 5.56
C ALA A 81 5.67 -31.71 4.14
N VAL A 82 6.58 -31.28 3.27
CA VAL A 82 6.99 -31.99 2.04
C VAL A 82 8.44 -31.65 1.77
N ASN A 83 9.36 -32.44 2.35
CA ASN A 83 10.34 -33.28 1.66
C ASN A 83 11.26 -33.94 2.68
#